data_AF-A0A9W9SJL4-F1
#
_entry.id   AF-A0A9W9SJL4-F1
#
_cell.length_a   1.000
_cell.length_b   1.000
_cell.length_c   1.000
_cell.angle_alpha   90.00
_cell.angle_beta   90.00
_cell.angle_gamma   90.00
#
_symmetry.space_group_name_H-M   'P 1'
#
loop_
_entity.id
_entity.type
_entity.pdbx_description
1 polymer ?
#
loop_
_entity_poly.entity_id
_entity_poly.type
_entity_poly.pdbx_seq_one_letter_code
_entity_poly.pdbx_strand_id
1 'polypeptide(L)'
;MDPDAMDIDTPQHHQQPPQSLIQVAAAGTTAPRGYIGNNQVFRHTFEIEIRNPVPGRMPDLEILRTARARIRTGVQAPIPPTRLSYPSQRPVRRNLVLLIIIDTFSMDRQDALVIADWRLHFMIEMIHDAQGLGWFPGLPWMHDHFQVRVAV
;
A
#
# COMPACT_ATOMS: atom_id res chain seq x y z
N MET A 1 -16.69 33.59 -53.78
CA MET A 1 -16.71 34.94 -53.18
C MET A 1 -17.62 34.82 -51.99
N ASP A 2 -17.02 34.55 -50.83
CA ASP A 2 -17.66 34.58 -49.53
C ASP A 2 -18.18 35.99 -49.23
N PRO A 3 -19.38 36.08 -48.65
CA PRO A 3 -19.60 37.09 -47.65
C PRO A 3 -20.29 36.52 -46.40
N ASP A 4 -20.03 37.23 -45.30
CA ASP A 4 -20.74 37.22 -44.04
C ASP A 4 -20.30 36.19 -42.97
N ALA A 5 -19.21 36.61 -42.33
CA ALA A 5 -19.05 36.51 -40.89
C ALA A 5 -20.34 36.95 -40.17
N MET A 6 -20.94 36.02 -39.41
CA MET A 6 -21.81 36.36 -38.29
C MET A 6 -21.17 35.84 -37.01
N ASP A 7 -20.88 36.78 -36.12
CA ASP A 7 -20.56 36.56 -34.71
C ASP A 7 -21.59 35.63 -34.07
N ILE A 8 -21.12 34.51 -33.51
CA ILE A 8 -21.88 33.75 -32.52
C ILE A 8 -21.14 33.87 -31.20
N ASP A 9 -21.50 34.89 -30.43
CA ASP A 9 -21.31 34.92 -28.98
C ASP A 9 -22.11 33.77 -28.37
N THR A 10 -21.41 32.73 -27.92
CA THR A 10 -21.96 31.80 -26.92
C THR A 10 -20.96 31.67 -25.78
N PRO A 11 -21.24 32.21 -24.58
CA PRO A 11 -20.47 31.85 -23.41
C PRO A 11 -20.86 30.42 -23.05
N GLN A 12 -20.09 29.43 -23.54
CA GLN A 12 -20.15 28.10 -22.95
C GLN A 12 -19.55 28.19 -21.54
N HIS A 13 -20.44 28.34 -20.55
CA HIS A 13 -20.21 27.95 -19.17
C HIS A 13 -19.73 26.49 -19.15
N HIS A 14 -18.42 26.29 -19.28
CA HIS A 14 -17.79 25.07 -18.84
C HIS A 14 -17.90 25.06 -17.32
N GLN A 15 -18.87 24.31 -16.81
CA GLN A 15 -18.86 23.87 -15.42
C GLN A 15 -17.56 23.09 -15.22
N GLN A 16 -16.54 23.77 -14.68
CA GLN A 16 -15.41 23.09 -14.05
C GLN A 16 -15.99 22.14 -13.00
N PRO A 17 -15.69 20.83 -13.05
CA PRO A 17 -15.86 20.03 -11.85
C PRO A 17 -15.00 20.68 -10.75
N PRO A 18 -15.49 20.75 -9.49
CA PRO A 18 -14.76 21.41 -8.42
C PRO A 18 -13.35 20.82 -8.33
N GLN A 19 -12.35 21.66 -8.59
CA GLN A 19 -10.94 21.34 -8.46
C GLN A 19 -10.58 21.20 -6.97
N SER A 20 -11.08 20.14 -6.36
CA SER A 20 -10.71 19.74 -5.01
C SER A 20 -9.65 18.65 -5.12
N LEU A 21 -8.40 19.10 -5.16
CA LEU A 21 -7.21 18.40 -4.64
C LEU A 21 -6.92 17.00 -5.21
N ILE A 22 -6.43 16.96 -6.45
CA ILE A 22 -5.44 15.95 -6.83
C ILE A 22 -4.15 16.70 -7.17
N GLN A 23 -3.38 17.06 -6.15
CA GLN A 23 -1.98 17.43 -6.35
C GLN A 23 -1.20 16.13 -6.61
N VAL A 24 -1.08 15.79 -7.89
CA VAL A 24 -0.09 14.84 -8.38
C VAL A 24 1.26 15.50 -8.14
N ALA A 25 1.95 15.11 -7.05
CA ALA A 25 3.31 15.55 -6.82
C ALA A 25 4.21 14.90 -7.88
N ALA A 26 4.44 15.64 -8.96
CA ALA A 26 5.47 15.35 -9.95
C ALA A 26 6.84 15.35 -9.26
N ALA A 27 7.61 14.31 -9.53
CA ALA A 27 8.99 14.20 -9.09
C ALA A 27 9.86 15.31 -9.73
N GLY A 28 10.77 15.87 -8.93
CA GLY A 28 11.95 16.58 -9.45
C GLY A 28 12.07 18.06 -9.08
N THR A 29 12.98 18.32 -8.16
CA THR A 29 13.80 19.56 -8.04
C THR A 29 13.18 20.75 -7.29
N THR A 30 13.80 21.03 -6.12
CA THR A 30 13.76 22.27 -5.32
C THR A 30 12.38 22.73 -4.82
N ALA A 31 12.00 22.24 -3.64
CA ALA A 31 11.00 22.91 -2.82
C ALA A 31 11.51 24.31 -2.41
N PRO A 32 10.72 25.39 -2.58
CA PRO A 32 11.09 26.71 -2.09
C PRO A 32 11.08 26.70 -0.55
N ARG A 33 12.16 27.24 0.04
CA ARG A 33 12.28 27.59 1.47
C ARG A 33 10.98 28.22 1.98
N GLY A 34 10.23 27.50 2.82
CA GLY A 34 8.98 28.05 3.37
C GLY A 34 8.12 27.13 4.24
N TYR A 35 8.35 25.82 4.29
CA TYR A 35 7.60 24.92 5.17
C TYR A 35 8.55 24.12 6.07
N ILE A 36 9.04 24.74 7.14
CA ILE A 36 9.56 24.02 8.31
C ILE A 36 8.37 23.79 9.25
N GLY A 37 7.43 22.97 8.80
CA GLY A 37 6.62 22.18 9.72
C GLY A 37 7.42 20.92 9.99
N ASN A 38 7.57 20.52 11.25
CA ASN A 38 8.17 19.25 11.62
C ASN A 38 7.27 18.09 11.12
N ASN A 39 7.27 17.81 9.81
CA ASN A 39 6.57 16.67 9.22
C ASN A 39 7.36 15.41 9.52
N GLN A 40 7.36 15.03 10.80
CA GLN A 40 8.00 13.81 11.27
C GLN A 40 7.29 12.61 10.65
N VAL A 41 8.05 11.80 9.93
CA VAL A 41 7.59 10.55 9.36
C VAL A 41 7.89 9.42 10.34
N PHE A 42 6.87 8.65 10.68
CA PHE A 42 6.95 7.48 11.54
C PHE A 42 6.86 6.21 10.70
N ARG A 43 7.85 5.34 10.83
CA ARG A 43 7.86 4.02 10.17
C ARG A 43 7.24 2.98 11.07
N HIS A 44 6.18 2.35 10.58
CA HIS A 44 5.51 1.23 11.22
C HIS A 44 5.84 -0.06 10.50
N THR A 45 6.14 -1.12 11.25
CA THR A 45 6.33 -2.46 10.69
C THR A 45 5.35 -3.44 11.34
N PHE A 46 4.68 -4.20 10.49
CA PHE A 46 3.77 -5.28 10.85
C PHE A 46 4.33 -6.59 10.32
N GLU A 47 4.60 -7.52 11.22
CA GLU A 47 5.01 -8.86 10.88
C GLU A 47 3.78 -9.77 10.89
N ILE A 48 3.59 -10.53 9.81
CA ILE A 48 2.45 -11.44 9.66
C ILE A 48 2.98 -12.82 9.31
N GLU A 49 2.78 -13.76 10.23
CA GLU A 49 3.03 -15.18 9.98
C GLU A 49 1.86 -15.79 9.22
N ILE A 50 2.15 -16.26 8.00
CA ILE A 50 1.22 -16.98 7.15
C ILE A 50 1.62 -18.46 7.16
N ARG A 51 0.76 -19.26 7.78
CA ARG A 51 0.92 -20.72 7.81
C ARG A 51 0.49 -21.28 6.46
N ASN A 52 1.41 -21.88 5.71
CA ASN A 52 1.07 -22.60 4.50
C ASN A 52 0.92 -24.10 4.81
N PRO A 53 -0.30 -24.66 4.77
CA PRO A 53 -0.53 -26.07 5.02
C PRO A 53 -0.09 -26.98 3.86
N VAL A 54 0.14 -26.44 2.66
CA VAL A 54 0.45 -27.22 1.45
C VAL A 54 1.89 -26.92 0.96
N PRO A 55 2.70 -27.95 0.63
CA PRO A 55 3.98 -27.74 -0.03
C PRO A 55 3.76 -27.20 -1.45
N GLY A 56 3.95 -25.90 -1.63
CA GLY A 56 3.78 -25.20 -2.91
C GLY A 56 3.83 -23.70 -2.68
N ARG A 57 4.33 -22.93 -3.66
CA ARG A 57 4.41 -21.46 -3.56
C ARG A 57 2.97 -20.92 -3.48
N MET A 58 2.58 -20.41 -2.31
CA MET A 58 1.29 -19.74 -2.13
C MET A 58 1.22 -18.55 -3.11
N PRO A 59 0.11 -18.37 -3.87
CA PRO A 59 0.00 -17.28 -4.82
C PRO A 59 -0.07 -15.93 -4.08
N ASP A 60 0.50 -14.88 -4.68
CA ASP A 60 0.58 -13.56 -4.05
C ASP A 60 -0.78 -13.00 -3.65
N LEU A 61 -1.83 -13.31 -4.41
CA LEU A 61 -3.21 -12.96 -4.06
C LEU A 61 -3.65 -13.56 -2.71
N GLU A 62 -3.35 -14.84 -2.48
CA GLU A 62 -3.71 -15.53 -1.24
C GLU A 62 -2.85 -15.02 -0.08
N ILE A 63 -1.57 -14.72 -0.33
CA ILE A 63 -0.68 -14.09 0.65
C ILE A 63 -1.26 -12.74 1.10
N LEU A 64 -1.62 -11.86 0.15
CA LEU A 64 -2.16 -10.54 0.42
C LEU A 64 -3.53 -10.59 1.11
N ARG A 65 -4.43 -11.48 0.67
CA ARG A 65 -5.74 -11.70 1.32
C ARG A 65 -5.57 -12.19 2.76
N THR A 66 -4.67 -13.15 2.98
CA THR A 66 -4.38 -13.66 4.32
C THR A 66 -3.79 -12.58 5.20
N ALA A 67 -2.82 -11.81 4.69
CA ALA A 67 -2.21 -10.69 5.40
C ALA A 67 -3.24 -9.63 5.80
N ARG A 68 -4.12 -9.26 4.88
CA ARG A 68 -5.19 -8.30 5.14
C ARG A 68 -6.18 -8.80 6.18
N ALA A 69 -6.58 -10.07 6.11
CA ALA A 69 -7.43 -10.67 7.12
C ALA A 69 -6.77 -10.61 8.51
N ARG A 70 -5.47 -10.88 8.60
CA ARG A 70 -4.69 -10.80 9.85
C ARG A 70 -4.61 -9.38 10.41
N ILE A 71 -4.45 -8.37 9.56
CA ILE A 71 -4.53 -6.96 9.98
C ILE A 71 -5.89 -6.64 10.59
N ARG A 72 -6.98 -7.07 9.94
CA ARG A 72 -8.35 -6.80 10.36
C ARG A 72 -8.76 -7.50 11.65
N THR A 73 -8.28 -8.73 11.87
CA THR A 73 -8.53 -9.46 13.12
C THR A 73 -7.69 -8.95 14.29
N GLY A 74 -6.89 -7.91 14.07
CA GLY A 74 -5.82 -7.48 14.96
C GLY A 74 -4.59 -8.37 14.74
N VAL A 75 -3.46 -7.74 14.38
CA VAL A 75 -2.15 -8.38 14.44
C VAL A 75 -1.88 -8.63 15.93
N GLN A 76 -2.35 -9.77 16.44
CA GLN A 76 -2.11 -10.14 17.82
C GLN A 76 -0.61 -10.34 18.04
N ALA A 77 -0.11 -9.56 19.00
CA ALA A 77 1.23 -9.49 19.56
C ALA A 77 2.25 -8.62 18.80
N PRO A 78 2.80 -7.57 19.47
CA PRO A 78 4.20 -7.26 19.31
C PRO A 78 4.97 -8.54 19.67
N ILE A 79 5.84 -9.01 18.78
CA ILE A 79 6.83 -10.02 19.16
C ILE A 79 7.67 -9.34 20.26
N PRO A 80 7.67 -9.86 21.51
CA PRO A 80 8.61 -9.36 22.50
C PRO A 80 10.01 -9.56 21.92
N PRO A 81 11.00 -8.69 22.21
CA PRO A 81 12.39 -8.92 21.81
C PRO A 81 12.90 -10.18 22.53
N THR A 82 12.55 -11.35 22.00
CA THR A 82 12.72 -12.61 22.69
C THR A 82 13.97 -13.25 22.13
N ARG A 83 14.97 -13.29 23.01
CA ARG A 83 16.19 -14.07 22.90
C ARG A 83 15.92 -15.41 22.20
N LEU A 84 16.78 -15.70 21.23
CA LEU A 84 17.02 -17.00 20.62
C LEU A 84 17.07 -18.12 21.69
N SER A 85 15.94 -18.80 21.88
CA SER A 85 15.88 -20.07 22.59
C SER A 85 15.08 -21.03 21.73
N TYR A 86 15.80 -21.88 20.99
CA TYR A 86 15.23 -22.98 20.23
C TYR A 86 14.80 -24.12 21.16
N PRO A 87 13.59 -24.69 20.99
CA PRO A 87 13.36 -26.08 21.32
C PRO A 87 13.07 -26.90 20.05
N SER A 88 13.89 -27.93 19.91
CA SER A 88 13.70 -29.26 19.32
C SER A 88 12.39 -29.57 18.56
N GLN A 89 12.56 -29.99 17.30
CA GLN A 89 11.67 -30.83 16.49
C GLN A 89 10.18 -30.40 16.45
N ARG A 90 9.87 -29.41 15.62
CA ARG A 90 8.53 -29.26 15.04
C ARG A 90 8.59 -29.70 13.56
N PRO A 91 7.51 -30.26 13.00
CA PRO A 91 7.45 -30.53 11.56
C PRO A 91 7.82 -29.24 10.84
N VAL A 92 8.59 -29.34 9.75
CA VAL A 92 9.07 -28.20 8.94
C VAL A 92 7.85 -27.50 8.33
N ARG A 93 7.13 -26.74 9.15
CA ARG A 93 6.10 -25.81 8.72
C ARG A 93 6.88 -24.68 8.08
N ARG A 94 6.89 -24.66 6.75
CA ARG A 94 7.40 -23.52 5.97
C ARG A 94 6.41 -22.37 6.18
N ASN A 95 6.51 -21.73 7.34
CA ASN A 95 5.77 -20.52 7.63
C ASN A 95 6.36 -19.41 6.77
N LEU A 96 5.50 -18.72 6.01
CA LEU A 96 5.88 -17.53 5.28
C LEU A 96 5.74 -16.34 6.24
N VAL A 97 6.79 -15.56 6.41
CA VAL A 97 6.71 -14.33 7.19
C VAL A 97 6.61 -13.15 6.24
N LEU A 98 5.57 -12.35 6.38
CA LEU A 98 5.36 -11.13 5.58
C LEU A 98 5.64 -9.91 6.46
N LEU A 99 6.49 -9.01 5.98
CA LEU A 99 6.75 -7.73 6.61
C LEU A 99 6.05 -6.63 5.81
N ILE A 100 5.10 -5.95 6.45
CA ILE A 100 4.45 -4.76 5.90
C ILE A 100 5.06 -3.55 6.57
N ILE A 101 5.74 -2.73 5.78
CA ILE A 101 6.41 -1.52 6.23
C ILE A 101 5.64 -0.34 5.66
N ILE A 102 5.23 0.59 6.52
CA ILE A 102 4.51 1.78 6.10
C ILE A 102 5.04 3.02 6.83
N ASP A 103 5.27 4.06 6.05
CA ASP A 103 5.67 5.36 6.55
C ASP A 103 4.43 6.26 6.64
N THR A 104 4.15 6.82 7.82
CA THR A 104 2.97 7.66 8.07
C THR A 104 3.37 8.93 8.82
N PHE A 105 2.49 9.92 8.86
CA PHE A 105 2.67 11.13 9.71
C PHE A 105 2.08 10.96 11.11
N SER A 106 1.55 9.77 11.44
CA SER A 106 0.97 9.47 12.74
C SER A 106 1.87 8.51 13.50
N MET A 107 2.14 8.82 14.78
CA MET A 107 2.78 7.87 15.68
C MET A 107 1.82 6.76 16.11
N ASP A 108 0.51 6.92 15.90
CA ASP A 108 -0.48 5.91 16.25
C ASP A 108 -0.35 4.70 15.32
N ARG A 109 -0.15 3.54 15.93
CA ARG A 109 -0.07 2.25 15.24
C ARG A 109 -1.42 1.85 14.65
N GLN A 110 -2.53 2.27 15.26
CA GLN A 110 -3.87 1.95 14.76
C GLN A 110 -4.16 2.68 13.44
N ASP A 111 -3.78 3.96 13.34
CA ASP A 111 -3.84 4.70 12.08
C ASP A 111 -3.02 4.00 10.98
N ALA A 112 -1.79 3.58 11.32
CA ALA A 112 -0.93 2.86 10.39
C ALA A 112 -1.52 1.50 9.95
N LEU A 113 -2.23 0.79 10.83
CA LEU A 113 -2.94 -0.45 10.51
C LEU A 113 -4.10 -0.19 9.52
N VAL A 114 -4.88 0.87 9.75
CA VAL A 114 -5.95 1.26 8.83
C VAL A 114 -5.38 1.53 7.45
N ILE A 115 -4.32 2.34 7.35
CA ILE A 115 -3.69 2.65 6.06
C ILE A 115 -3.10 1.39 5.41
N ALA A 116 -2.49 0.49 6.19
CA ALA A 116 -2.00 -0.79 5.68
C ALA A 116 -3.13 -1.68 5.12
N ASP A 117 -4.30 -1.74 5.77
CA ASP A 117 -5.48 -2.45 5.25
C ASP A 117 -5.93 -1.90 3.89
N TRP A 118 -6.00 -0.57 3.77
CA TRP A 118 -6.33 0.11 2.51
C TRP A 118 -5.31 -0.18 1.41
N ARG A 119 -4.01 -0.11 1.72
CA ARG A 119 -2.94 -0.38 0.73
C ARG A 119 -2.95 -1.83 0.25
N LEU A 120 -3.12 -2.80 1.16
CA LEU A 120 -3.27 -4.20 0.78
C LEU A 120 -4.52 -4.45 -0.06
N HIS A 121 -5.64 -3.79 0.26
CA HIS A 121 -6.83 -3.87 -0.57
C HIS A 121 -6.55 -3.41 -2.00
N PHE A 122 -5.88 -2.27 -2.16
CA PHE A 122 -5.52 -1.75 -3.47
C PHE A 122 -4.61 -2.73 -4.24
N MET A 123 -3.64 -3.37 -3.58
CA MET A 123 -2.81 -4.41 -4.23
C MET A 123 -3.63 -5.63 -4.67
N ILE A 124 -4.61 -6.04 -3.87
CA ILE A 124 -5.53 -7.13 -4.23
C ILE A 124 -6.36 -6.74 -5.46
N GLU A 125 -6.86 -5.50 -5.49
CA GLU A 125 -7.56 -4.97 -6.67
C GLU A 125 -6.63 -4.91 -7.89
N MET A 126 -5.36 -4.49 -7.77
CA MET A 126 -4.42 -4.51 -8.89
C MET A 126 -4.21 -5.90 -9.52
N ILE A 127 -4.36 -6.96 -8.72
CA ILE A 127 -4.35 -8.35 -9.22
C ILE A 127 -5.65 -8.69 -9.97
N HIS A 128 -6.79 -8.16 -9.51
CA HIS A 128 -8.13 -8.47 -10.03
C HIS A 128 -8.64 -7.56 -11.15
N ASP A 129 -8.28 -6.29 -11.14
CA ASP A 129 -8.83 -5.20 -11.98
C ASP A 129 -8.48 -5.36 -13.46
N ALA A 130 -7.52 -6.22 -13.76
CA ALA A 130 -7.32 -6.62 -15.13
C ALA A 130 -8.30 -7.74 -15.49
N GLN A 131 -9.00 -7.53 -16.59
CA GLN A 131 -9.72 -8.51 -17.40
C GLN A 131 -8.78 -9.62 -17.93
N GLY A 132 -7.96 -10.23 -17.07
CA GLY A 132 -7.00 -11.31 -17.35
C GLY A 132 -5.51 -10.95 -17.29
N LEU A 133 -5.12 -9.67 -17.19
CA LEU A 133 -3.73 -9.19 -17.34
C LEU A 133 -3.25 -8.31 -16.15
N GLY A 134 -3.35 -8.81 -14.91
CA GLY A 134 -3.03 -8.02 -13.70
C GLY A 134 -1.72 -7.25 -13.84
N TRP A 135 -1.70 -6.00 -13.38
CA TRP A 135 -0.55 -5.09 -13.41
C TRP A 135 0.25 -5.12 -12.10
N PHE A 136 -0.10 -6.07 -11.24
CA PHE A 136 0.64 -6.40 -10.04
C PHE A 136 1.92 -7.18 -10.39
N PRO A 137 3.13 -6.64 -10.11
CA PRO A 137 4.41 -7.23 -10.48
C PRO A 137 4.82 -8.41 -9.59
N GLY A 138 4.03 -8.71 -8.56
CA GLY A 138 4.30 -9.75 -7.59
C GLY A 138 4.89 -9.24 -6.27
N LEU A 139 5.08 -10.16 -5.34
CA LEU A 139 5.83 -9.93 -4.10
C LEU A 139 7.32 -10.28 -4.27
N PRO A 140 8.26 -9.52 -3.65
CA PRO A 140 8.02 -8.36 -2.78
C PRO A 140 7.60 -7.09 -3.54
N TRP A 141 6.76 -6.27 -2.92
CA TRP A 141 6.34 -4.97 -3.45
C TRP A 141 7.06 -3.85 -2.72
N MET A 142 7.63 -2.90 -3.47
CA MET A 142 8.46 -1.82 -2.94
C MET A 142 7.99 -0.47 -3.51
N HIS A 143 7.50 0.39 -2.64
CA HIS A 143 7.13 1.78 -2.95
C HIS A 143 7.68 2.70 -1.84
N ASP A 144 7.91 3.98 -2.14
CA ASP A 144 8.65 4.92 -1.30
C ASP A 144 8.20 4.94 0.18
N HIS A 145 6.89 4.88 0.43
CA HIS A 145 6.31 4.92 1.77
C HIS A 145 5.53 3.65 2.16
N PHE A 146 5.59 2.60 1.34
CA PHE A 146 4.84 1.38 1.57
C PHE A 146 5.54 0.18 0.93
N GLN A 147 5.84 -0.84 1.72
CA GLN A 147 6.55 -2.03 1.26
C GLN A 147 5.91 -3.28 1.82
N VAL A 148 5.91 -4.34 1.01
CA VAL A 148 5.50 -5.69 1.41
C VAL A 148 6.64 -6.62 1.06
N ARG A 149 7.36 -7.09 2.08
CA ARG A 149 8.53 -7.96 1.93
C ARG A 149 8.22 -9.37 2.41
N VAL A 150 8.81 -10.34 1.75
CA VAL A 150 8.80 -11.74 2.19
C VAL A 150 10.09 -11.98 2.97
N ALA A 151 9.97 -12.39 4.24
CA ALA A 151 11.07 -12.89 5.04
C ALA A 151 11.07 -14.42 4.97
N VAL A 152 12.22 -14.99 4.57
CA VAL A 152 12.50 -16.43 4.47
C VAL A 152 13.29 -16.93 5.66
#